data_AF-A0A226DKV6-F1
#
_entry.id   AF-A0A226DKV6-F1
#
_cell.length_a   1.000
_cell.length_b   1.000
_cell.length_c   1.000
_cell.angle_alpha   90.00
_cell.angle_beta   90.00
_cell.angle_gamma   90.00
#
_symmetry.space_group_name_H-M   'P 1'
#
loop_
_entity.id
_entity.type
_entity.pdbx_description
1 polymer ?
#
loop_
_entity_poly.entity_id
_entity_poly.type
_entity_poly.pdbx_seq_one_letter_code
_entity_poly.pdbx_strand_id
1 'polypeptide(L)'
;MATVTFRKPKLVGLEGLLVPLDWYTWAASGVSFALVAILLSGITLKNGATWKKLITYFVQSWEWILSCLAAQYHGTCRIVRLVPHFPILVIICDLSFFLLGTVFYQGSMFSSLVAMTPPSLPSTLESVIYSRIQIITTNLLNPNGKNFTSLLNFALIDNVINATAKSSKLFQTLTDLKTRQSLIDTPSAFGTGLNISEARDVKFVNNISSRVTETFAIINVEQDLTAMLAGLGMKRNPYVVTHTESPIFFLVMPLSISRGFMGSIIYQTIGQLGQSGLNKLWEDLQITQVLFNRVKGRTSEEQYRKIFVTRNFGVKKEIIFEEAEQVPFCSLASVFVLCGGILSIALVAFIREWLSYEMVKLLGWQCLRMLSKLTKLKVCRRAKTLNLRN
;
A
#
# COMPACT_ATOMS: atom_id res chain seq x y z
N MET A 1 -19.52 5.04 14.50
CA MET A 1 -18.10 5.44 14.43
C MET A 1 -17.58 5.14 13.04
N ALA A 2 -16.67 5.94 12.52
CA ALA A 2 -15.98 5.66 11.26
C ALA A 2 -14.50 6.01 11.36
N THR A 3 -13.64 5.24 10.72
CA THR A 3 -12.24 5.60 10.48
C THR A 3 -12.09 6.12 9.07
N VAL A 4 -11.36 7.22 8.94
CA VAL A 4 -11.22 7.97 7.70
C VAL A 4 -9.74 8.13 7.41
N THR A 5 -9.35 7.92 6.16
CA THR A 5 -8.07 8.38 5.66
C THR A 5 -8.18 9.05 4.31
N PHE A 6 -7.44 10.14 4.15
CA PHE A 6 -7.21 10.80 2.88
C PHE A 6 -5.89 10.35 2.23
N ARG A 7 -5.10 9.55 2.94
CA ARG A 7 -3.86 8.98 2.40
C ARG A 7 -4.25 8.01 1.31
N LYS A 8 -3.98 8.39 0.06
CA LYS A 8 -4.09 7.45 -1.07
C LYS A 8 -3.15 6.28 -0.80
N PRO A 9 -3.63 5.02 -0.82
CA PRO A 9 -2.73 3.89 -0.86
C PRO A 9 -1.95 4.01 -2.17
N LYS A 10 -0.66 4.26 -2.05
CA LYS A 10 0.24 4.15 -3.19
C LYS A 10 1.16 3.01 -2.82
N LEU A 11 1.17 1.96 -3.63
CA LEU A 11 2.32 1.08 -3.70
C LEU A 11 3.46 1.95 -4.21
N VAL A 12 4.28 2.46 -3.28
CA VAL A 12 5.36 3.38 -3.61
C VAL A 12 6.60 2.54 -3.90
N GLY A 13 6.97 2.51 -5.17
CA GLY A 13 8.28 2.10 -5.60
C GLY A 13 8.51 0.59 -5.62
N LEU A 14 9.66 0.15 -5.09
CA LEU A 14 10.17 -1.21 -5.29
C LEU A 14 9.28 -2.28 -4.65
N GLU A 15 8.56 -1.92 -3.59
CA GLU A 15 7.60 -2.80 -2.94
C GLU A 15 6.53 -3.28 -3.92
N GLY A 16 6.03 -2.40 -4.81
CA GLY A 16 5.05 -2.75 -5.83
C GLY A 16 5.55 -3.78 -6.86
N LEU A 17 6.87 -3.91 -7.03
CA LEU A 17 7.47 -4.92 -7.91
C LEU A 17 7.63 -6.29 -7.23
N LEU A 18 7.70 -6.30 -5.89
CA LEU A 18 7.92 -7.51 -5.10
C LEU A 18 6.61 -8.12 -4.60
N VAL A 19 5.58 -7.30 -4.37
CA VAL A 19 4.22 -7.71 -3.95
C VAL A 19 3.55 -8.79 -4.83
N PRO A 20 3.75 -8.85 -6.16
CA PRO A 20 3.04 -9.80 -7.02
C PRO A 20 3.27 -11.27 -6.69
N LEU A 21 4.39 -11.59 -6.04
CA LEU A 21 4.73 -12.93 -5.59
C LEU A 21 5.07 -12.85 -4.11
N ASP A 22 4.57 -13.80 -3.33
CA ASP A 22 4.94 -13.87 -1.92
C ASP A 22 6.42 -14.26 -1.75
N TRP A 23 6.95 -14.00 -0.55
CA TRP A 23 8.34 -14.31 -0.22
C TRP A 23 8.69 -15.79 -0.46
N TYR A 24 7.75 -16.71 -0.19
CA TYR A 24 7.98 -18.14 -0.39
C TYR A 24 8.12 -18.50 -1.87
N THR A 25 7.28 -17.94 -2.74
CA THR A 25 7.41 -18.16 -4.19
C THR A 25 8.72 -17.61 -4.71
N TRP A 26 9.13 -16.41 -4.29
CA TRP A 26 10.44 -15.86 -4.65
C TRP A 26 11.60 -16.76 -4.24
N ALA A 27 11.60 -17.24 -3.00
CA ALA A 27 12.64 -18.12 -2.49
C ALA A 27 12.65 -19.48 -3.23
N ALA A 28 11.48 -20.08 -3.42
CA ALA A 28 11.34 -21.36 -4.12
C ALA A 28 11.78 -21.25 -5.59
N SER A 29 11.37 -20.18 -6.28
CA SER A 29 11.81 -19.90 -7.65
C SER A 29 13.33 -19.71 -7.72
N GLY A 30 13.92 -18.93 -6.82
CA GLY A 30 15.37 -18.72 -6.75
C GLY A 30 16.15 -20.02 -6.56
N VAL A 31 15.71 -20.88 -5.63
CA VAL A 31 16.31 -22.21 -5.40
C VAL A 31 16.14 -23.10 -6.63
N SER A 32 14.95 -23.12 -7.22
CA SER A 32 14.67 -23.90 -8.44
C SER A 32 15.56 -23.48 -9.61
N PHE A 33 15.71 -22.17 -9.85
CA PHE A 33 16.59 -21.65 -10.90
C PHE A 33 18.04 -22.05 -10.66
N ALA A 34 18.53 -21.96 -9.42
CA ALA A 34 19.90 -22.34 -9.08
C ALA A 34 20.13 -23.85 -9.32
N LEU A 35 19.17 -24.70 -8.92
CA LEU A 35 19.25 -26.13 -9.15
C LEU A 35 19.23 -26.48 -10.65
N VAL A 36 18.38 -25.84 -11.45
CA VAL A 36 18.36 -26.02 -12.91
C VAL A 36 19.70 -25.60 -13.53
N ALA A 37 20.26 -24.45 -13.13
CA ALA A 37 21.55 -23.98 -13.63
C ALA A 37 22.71 -24.93 -13.25
N ILE A 38 22.72 -25.45 -12.01
CA ILE A 38 23.70 -26.44 -11.56
C ILE A 38 23.55 -27.74 -12.35
N LEU A 39 22.33 -28.22 -12.55
CA LEU A 39 22.03 -29.45 -13.27
C LEU A 39 22.45 -29.36 -14.74
N LEU A 40 22.10 -28.27 -15.44
CA LEU A 40 22.52 -28.03 -16.82
C LEU A 40 24.05 -27.97 -16.93
N SER A 41 24.71 -27.26 -16.01
CA SER A 41 26.16 -27.17 -15.98
C SER A 41 26.82 -28.53 -15.71
N GLY A 42 26.24 -29.35 -14.82
CA GLY A 42 26.71 -30.69 -14.50
C GLY A 42 26.60 -31.66 -15.68
N ILE A 43 25.48 -31.63 -16.40
CA ILE A 43 25.29 -32.49 -17.59
C ILE A 43 26.32 -32.16 -18.68
N THR A 44 26.66 -30.88 -18.85
CA THR A 44 27.66 -30.44 -19.83
C THR A 44 29.11 -30.80 -19.47
N LEU A 45 29.37 -31.23 -18.22
CA LEU A 45 30.73 -31.46 -17.71
C LEU A 45 31.35 -32.82 -18.12
N LYS A 46 30.76 -33.56 -19.06
CA LYS A 46 31.32 -34.87 -19.47
C LYS A 46 32.73 -34.71 -20.08
N ASN A 47 33.66 -35.55 -19.63
CA ASN A 47 35.06 -35.73 -20.06
C ASN A 47 36.05 -34.62 -19.66
N GLY A 48 36.57 -34.69 -18.43
CA GLY A 48 37.83 -34.01 -18.05
C GLY A 48 37.77 -32.48 -18.04
N ALA A 49 36.59 -31.89 -17.89
CA ALA A 49 36.42 -30.44 -17.94
C ALA A 49 37.02 -29.75 -16.70
N THR A 50 37.69 -28.62 -16.93
CA THR A 50 38.26 -27.77 -15.88
C THR A 50 37.18 -26.98 -15.15
N TRP A 51 37.40 -26.68 -13.86
CA TRP A 51 36.50 -25.84 -13.05
C TRP A 51 36.08 -24.52 -13.72
N LYS A 52 36.97 -23.91 -14.51
CA LYS A 52 36.66 -22.72 -15.29
C LYS A 52 35.50 -22.93 -16.28
N LYS A 53 35.44 -24.09 -16.95
CA LYS A 53 34.36 -24.42 -17.89
C LYS A 53 33.01 -24.58 -17.17
N LEU A 54 33.02 -25.19 -15.98
CA LEU A 54 31.81 -25.31 -15.16
C LEU A 54 31.22 -23.94 -14.83
N ILE A 55 32.05 -22.99 -14.38
CA ILE A 55 31.62 -21.63 -14.06
C ILE A 55 31.06 -20.94 -15.31
N THR A 56 31.72 -21.06 -16.47
CA THR A 56 31.20 -20.46 -17.71
C THR A 56 29.85 -21.04 -18.13
N TYR A 57 29.62 -22.35 -17.96
CA TYR A 57 28.33 -22.97 -18.28
C TYR A 57 27.25 -22.60 -17.26
N PHE A 58 27.62 -22.42 -16.00
CA PHE A 58 26.70 -21.95 -14.96
C PHE A 58 26.22 -20.52 -15.25
N VAL A 59 27.14 -19.61 -15.56
CA VAL A 59 26.81 -18.23 -15.94
C VAL A 59 25.94 -18.21 -17.20
N GLN A 60 26.31 -18.99 -18.22
CA GLN A 60 25.52 -19.07 -19.46
C GLN A 60 24.11 -19.63 -19.23
N SER A 61 23.97 -20.63 -18.35
CA SER A 61 22.65 -21.16 -17.94
C SER A 61 21.84 -20.11 -17.21
N TRP A 62 22.47 -19.33 -16.32
CA TRP A 62 21.80 -18.26 -15.57
C TRP A 62 21.34 -17.12 -16.48
N GLU A 63 22.18 -16.68 -17.41
CA GLU A 63 21.83 -15.69 -18.44
C GLU A 63 20.62 -16.17 -19.27
N TRP A 64 20.59 -17.44 -19.66
CA TRP A 64 19.46 -18.02 -20.36
C TRP A 64 18.18 -18.03 -19.53
N ILE A 65 18.22 -18.46 -18.26
CA ILE A 65 17.06 -18.44 -17.35
C ILE A 65 16.52 -17.00 -17.21
N LEU A 66 17.39 -16.03 -16.96
CA LEU A 66 16.99 -14.61 -16.84
C LEU A 66 16.40 -14.08 -18.15
N SER A 67 16.95 -14.48 -19.30
CA SER A 67 16.42 -14.10 -20.61
C SER A 67 15.02 -14.68 -20.81
N CYS A 68 14.80 -15.96 -20.48
CA CYS A 68 13.48 -16.60 -20.59
C CYS A 68 12.44 -15.96 -19.66
N LEU A 69 12.82 -15.61 -18.42
CA LEU A 69 11.94 -14.86 -17.51
C LEU A 69 11.57 -13.47 -18.06
N ALA A 70 12.47 -12.85 -18.82
CA ALA A 70 12.23 -11.58 -19.53
C ALA A 70 11.55 -11.75 -20.90
N ALA A 71 11.03 -12.94 -21.21
CA ALA A 71 10.44 -13.30 -22.51
C ALA A 71 11.40 -13.20 -23.72
N GLN A 72 12.71 -13.27 -23.48
CA GLN A 72 13.76 -13.22 -24.50
C GLN A 72 14.39 -14.60 -24.70
N TYR A 73 14.10 -15.25 -25.83
CA TYR A 73 14.52 -16.65 -26.07
C TYR A 73 15.79 -16.79 -26.94
N HIS A 74 16.55 -15.70 -27.14
CA HIS A 74 17.68 -15.66 -28.07
C HIS A 74 18.85 -16.62 -27.68
N GLY A 75 18.83 -17.24 -26.50
CA GLY A 75 19.83 -18.20 -26.01
C GLY A 75 19.44 -19.68 -26.08
N THR A 76 18.16 -20.00 -26.33
CA THR A 76 17.65 -21.38 -26.19
C THR A 76 18.36 -22.36 -27.11
N CYS A 77 18.61 -22.01 -28.37
CA CYS A 77 19.34 -22.89 -29.30
C CYS A 77 20.76 -23.25 -28.80
N ARG A 78 21.42 -22.35 -28.08
CA ARG A 78 22.77 -22.60 -27.52
C ARG A 78 22.71 -23.61 -26.37
N ILE A 79 21.68 -23.52 -25.52
CA ILE A 79 21.47 -24.47 -24.40
C ILE A 79 21.02 -25.84 -24.92
N VAL A 80 20.12 -25.90 -25.90
CA VAL A 80 19.69 -27.18 -26.51
C VAL A 80 20.88 -27.92 -27.14
N ARG A 81 21.80 -27.19 -27.80
CA ARG A 81 23.05 -27.79 -28.34
C ARG A 81 23.99 -28.29 -27.25
N LEU A 82 23.98 -27.68 -26.07
CA LEU A 82 24.77 -28.12 -24.92
C LEU A 82 24.20 -29.37 -24.25
N VAL A 83 22.88 -29.59 -24.35
CA VAL A 83 22.18 -30.72 -23.73
C VAL A 83 21.39 -31.51 -24.80
N PRO A 84 22.09 -32.13 -25.79
CA PRO A 84 21.42 -32.75 -26.93
C PRO A 84 20.56 -33.96 -26.57
N HIS A 85 20.82 -34.58 -25.41
CA HIS A 85 20.11 -35.77 -24.94
C HIS A 85 18.81 -35.46 -24.20
N PHE A 86 18.58 -34.21 -23.77
CA PHE A 86 17.40 -33.83 -22.99
C PHE A 86 16.73 -32.53 -23.51
N PRO A 87 16.42 -32.41 -24.82
CA PRO A 87 15.77 -31.22 -25.36
C PRO A 87 14.39 -30.97 -24.74
N ILE A 88 13.68 -32.04 -24.34
CA ILE A 88 12.36 -31.96 -23.68
C ILE A 88 12.47 -31.21 -22.35
N LEU A 89 13.54 -31.44 -21.57
CA LEU A 89 13.76 -30.74 -20.30
C LEU A 89 13.88 -29.23 -20.55
N VAL A 90 14.63 -28.83 -21.57
CA VAL A 90 14.81 -27.42 -21.94
C VAL A 90 13.47 -26.79 -22.33
N ILE A 91 12.65 -27.49 -23.12
CA ILE A 91 11.31 -27.01 -23.51
C ILE A 91 10.38 -26.85 -22.30
N ILE A 92 10.39 -27.81 -21.36
CA ILE A 92 9.60 -27.73 -20.12
C ILE A 92 10.07 -26.55 -19.26
N CYS A 93 11.38 -26.35 -19.13
CA CYS A 93 11.94 -25.21 -18.43
C CYS A 93 11.54 -23.88 -19.09
N ASP A 94 11.66 -23.77 -20.41
CA ASP A 94 11.26 -22.57 -21.17
C ASP A 94 9.78 -22.24 -20.94
N LEU A 95 8.88 -23.24 -21.04
CA LEU A 95 7.47 -23.05 -20.78
C LEU A 95 7.22 -22.63 -19.32
N SER A 96 7.93 -23.23 -18.37
CA SER A 96 7.78 -22.90 -16.94
C SER A 96 8.25 -21.48 -16.63
N PHE A 97 9.38 -21.05 -17.20
CA PHE A 97 9.90 -19.69 -17.03
C PHE A 97 9.05 -18.65 -17.75
N PHE A 98 8.51 -18.97 -18.92
CA PHE A 98 7.51 -18.14 -19.58
C PHE A 98 6.29 -17.96 -18.70
N LEU A 99 5.65 -19.04 -18.26
CA LEU A 99 4.47 -18.97 -17.40
C LEU A 99 4.75 -18.16 -16.13
N LEU A 100 5.89 -18.39 -15.48
CA LEU A 100 6.26 -17.67 -14.27
C LEU A 100 6.53 -16.17 -14.52
N GLY A 101 7.34 -15.82 -15.51
CA GLY A 101 7.76 -14.44 -15.76
C GLY A 101 6.71 -13.58 -16.47
N THR A 102 6.10 -14.09 -17.54
CA THR A 102 5.22 -13.30 -18.41
C THR A 102 3.74 -13.46 -18.07
N VAL A 103 3.31 -14.66 -17.65
CA VAL A 103 1.88 -14.89 -17.38
C VAL A 103 1.57 -14.54 -15.93
N PHE A 104 2.25 -15.18 -14.99
CA PHE A 104 1.96 -15.01 -13.56
C PHE A 104 2.56 -13.72 -13.00
N TYR A 105 3.87 -13.50 -13.14
CA TYR A 105 4.50 -12.33 -12.54
C TYR A 105 4.01 -11.03 -13.18
N GLN A 106 4.10 -10.88 -14.50
CA GLN A 106 3.63 -9.66 -15.18
C GLN A 106 2.12 -9.45 -15.02
N GLY A 107 1.30 -10.51 -15.07
CA GLY A 107 -0.15 -10.42 -14.81
C GLY A 107 -0.47 -9.94 -13.39
N SER A 108 0.15 -10.55 -12.38
CA SER A 108 0.00 -10.13 -10.98
C SER A 108 0.60 -8.75 -10.70
N MET A 109 1.66 -8.36 -11.40
CA MET A 109 2.25 -7.03 -11.33
C MET A 109 1.28 -5.97 -11.85
N PHE A 110 0.65 -6.18 -13.01
CA PHE A 110 -0.38 -5.26 -13.50
C PHE A 110 -1.57 -5.20 -12.56
N SER A 111 -2.03 -6.35 -12.06
CA SER A 111 -3.11 -6.40 -11.06
C SER A 111 -2.73 -5.60 -9.81
N SER A 112 -1.51 -5.74 -9.30
CA SER A 112 -1.04 -5.02 -8.11
C SER A 112 -0.84 -3.52 -8.36
N LEU A 113 -0.40 -3.13 -9.56
CA LEU A 113 -0.20 -1.72 -9.92
C LEU A 113 -1.51 -0.98 -10.18
N VAL A 114 -2.53 -1.69 -10.65
CA VAL A 114 -3.86 -1.13 -10.94
C VAL A 114 -4.75 -1.20 -9.71
N ALA A 115 -4.76 -2.31 -8.97
CA ALA A 115 -5.60 -2.46 -7.80
C ALA A 115 -5.07 -1.60 -6.65
N MET A 116 -5.82 -0.56 -6.29
CA MET A 116 -5.56 0.14 -5.05
C MET A 116 -5.87 -0.76 -3.86
N THR A 117 -4.84 -1.28 -3.21
CA THR A 117 -5.02 -1.96 -1.92
C THR A 117 -5.55 -0.94 -0.91
N PRO A 118 -6.76 -1.10 -0.37
CA PRO A 118 -7.28 -0.14 0.58
C PRO A 118 -6.36 -0.05 1.79
N PRO A 119 -6.12 1.15 2.33
CA PRO A 119 -5.30 1.29 3.52
C PRO A 119 -5.93 0.49 4.66
N SER A 120 -5.12 -0.29 5.36
CA SER A 120 -5.58 -1.01 6.56
C SER A 120 -5.98 0.03 7.62
N LEU A 121 -7.29 0.23 7.77
CA LEU A 121 -7.86 1.09 8.80
C LEU A 121 -8.41 0.24 9.94
N PRO A 122 -8.27 0.71 11.19
CA PRO A 122 -8.85 0.02 12.32
C PRO A 122 -10.38 0.00 12.18
N SER A 123 -10.97 -1.19 12.34
CA SER A 123 -12.41 -1.44 12.18
C SER A 123 -13.11 -1.69 13.51
N THR A 124 -12.38 -1.65 14.62
CA THR A 124 -12.88 -1.88 15.99
C THR A 124 -12.56 -0.71 16.90
N LEU A 125 -13.38 -0.44 17.94
CA LEU A 125 -13.06 0.66 18.88
C LEU A 125 -11.70 0.43 19.55
N GLU A 126 -11.43 -0.82 19.92
CA GLU A 126 -10.18 -1.23 20.55
C GLU A 126 -8.97 -0.95 19.62
N SER A 127 -9.05 -1.31 18.33
CA SER A 127 -7.98 -1.06 17.37
C SER A 127 -7.80 0.44 17.04
N VAL A 128 -8.89 1.22 17.04
CA VAL A 128 -8.81 2.71 16.93
C VAL A 128 -8.03 3.30 18.09
N ILE A 129 -8.23 2.76 19.29
CA ILE A 129 -7.49 3.18 20.46
C ILE A 129 -6.03 2.68 20.34
N TYR A 130 -5.74 1.42 20.11
CA TYR A 130 -4.34 0.97 20.03
C TYR A 130 -3.52 1.59 18.88
N SER A 131 -4.14 1.93 17.76
CA SER A 131 -3.46 2.52 16.58
C SER A 131 -2.96 3.95 16.78
N ARG A 132 -3.28 4.60 17.91
CA ARG A 132 -2.86 5.98 18.22
C ARG A 132 -3.32 7.05 17.21
N ILE A 133 -4.30 6.73 16.35
CA ILE A 133 -4.88 7.72 15.42
C ILE A 133 -5.67 8.78 16.19
N GLN A 134 -5.79 9.99 15.62
CA GLN A 134 -6.57 11.07 16.23
C GLN A 134 -8.05 10.66 16.29
N ILE A 135 -8.70 10.84 17.43
CA ILE A 135 -10.12 10.55 17.62
C ILE A 135 -10.85 11.88 17.77
N ILE A 136 -11.74 12.20 16.83
CA ILE A 136 -12.50 13.45 16.83
C ILE A 136 -13.98 13.21 17.08
N THR A 137 -14.60 14.21 17.72
CA THR A 137 -16.05 14.28 17.92
C THR A 137 -16.53 15.71 17.70
N THR A 138 -17.80 15.87 17.31
CA THR A 138 -18.45 17.18 17.12
C THR A 138 -19.74 17.30 17.96
N ASN A 139 -20.10 16.28 18.74
CA ASN A 139 -21.32 16.30 19.54
C ASN A 139 -21.11 17.12 20.81
N LEU A 140 -21.50 18.40 20.76
CA LEU A 140 -21.44 19.34 21.86
C LEU A 140 -22.71 19.25 22.71
N LEU A 141 -22.54 19.12 24.02
CA LEU A 141 -23.59 19.28 25.02
C LEU A 141 -23.20 20.44 25.93
N ASN A 142 -24.16 21.33 26.23
CA ASN A 142 -23.97 22.40 27.21
C ASN A 142 -24.93 22.20 28.40
N PRO A 143 -24.65 21.25 29.30
CA PRO A 143 -25.59 20.87 30.36
C PRO A 143 -25.85 22.02 31.35
N ASN A 144 -24.86 22.88 31.59
CA ASN A 144 -24.89 23.90 32.65
C ASN A 144 -24.76 25.34 32.13
N GLY A 145 -24.86 25.55 30.82
CA GLY A 145 -24.68 26.86 30.18
C GLY A 145 -23.23 27.38 30.12
N LYS A 146 -22.32 26.87 30.96
CA LYS A 146 -20.96 27.43 31.15
C LYS A 146 -19.89 26.80 30.27
N ASN A 147 -19.89 25.47 30.10
CA ASN A 147 -18.83 24.75 29.40
C ASN A 147 -19.45 23.72 28.45
N PHE A 148 -18.97 23.69 27.21
CA PHE A 148 -19.31 22.61 26.28
C PHE A 148 -18.53 21.34 26.65
N THR A 149 -19.26 20.25 26.80
CA THR A 149 -18.71 18.90 27.01
C THR A 149 -19.11 18.01 25.85
N SER A 150 -18.26 17.05 25.46
CA SER A 150 -18.67 16.08 24.43
C SER A 150 -19.80 15.22 24.99
N LEU A 151 -20.79 14.88 24.16
CA LEU A 151 -21.84 13.95 24.55
C LEU A 151 -21.25 12.61 25.03
N LEU A 152 -20.17 12.17 24.39
CA LEU A 152 -19.45 10.95 24.78
C LEU A 152 -18.87 11.04 26.20
N ASN A 153 -18.23 12.17 26.54
CA ASN A 153 -17.69 12.38 27.88
C ASN A 153 -18.80 12.51 28.92
N PHE A 154 -19.81 13.34 28.63
CA PHE A 154 -20.88 13.65 29.57
C PHE A 154 -21.78 12.46 29.86
N ALA A 155 -22.29 11.78 28.84
CA ALA A 155 -23.34 10.78 29.02
C ALA A 155 -22.79 9.39 29.34
N LEU A 156 -21.57 9.06 28.88
CA LEU A 156 -21.18 7.66 28.72
C LEU A 156 -19.89 7.32 29.44
N ILE A 157 -18.86 8.14 29.30
CA ILE A 157 -17.54 7.78 29.83
C ILE A 157 -17.52 7.88 31.36
N ASP A 158 -17.99 8.98 31.96
CA ASP A 158 -17.83 9.16 33.41
C ASP A 158 -18.66 8.17 34.24
N ASN A 159 -19.91 7.93 33.85
CA ASN A 159 -20.78 6.98 34.54
C ASN A 159 -20.28 5.53 34.38
N VAL A 160 -19.88 5.15 33.16
CA VAL A 160 -19.42 3.78 32.91
C VAL A 160 -18.05 3.55 33.53
N ILE A 161 -17.11 4.49 33.46
CA ILE A 161 -15.80 4.38 34.13
C ILE A 161 -15.99 4.22 35.64
N ASN A 162 -16.87 4.99 36.26
CA ASN A 162 -17.12 4.92 37.70
C ASN A 162 -17.76 3.58 38.13
N ALA A 163 -18.60 2.98 37.26
CA ALA A 163 -19.24 1.69 37.52
C ALA A 163 -18.35 0.48 37.17
N THR A 164 -17.32 0.67 36.33
CA THR A 164 -16.48 -0.42 35.82
C THR A 164 -15.28 -0.67 36.75
N ALA A 165 -14.95 -1.94 36.99
CA ALA A 165 -13.77 -2.30 37.77
C ALA A 165 -12.48 -1.73 37.14
N LYS A 166 -11.67 -1.04 37.96
CA LYS A 166 -10.43 -0.34 37.54
C LYS A 166 -9.41 -1.24 36.84
N SER A 167 -9.41 -2.54 37.12
CA SER A 167 -8.50 -3.52 36.52
C SER A 167 -8.99 -4.08 35.18
N SER A 168 -10.21 -3.75 34.75
CA SER A 168 -10.78 -4.33 33.53
C SER A 168 -10.18 -3.69 32.26
N LYS A 169 -10.09 -4.49 31.21
CA LYS A 169 -9.73 -4.03 29.86
C LYS A 169 -10.64 -2.89 29.39
N LEU A 170 -11.94 -2.97 29.68
CA LEU A 170 -12.91 -1.92 29.33
C LEU A 170 -12.58 -0.59 30.01
N PHE A 171 -12.22 -0.61 31.31
CA PHE A 171 -11.82 0.61 32.03
C PHE A 171 -10.61 1.29 31.38
N GLN A 172 -9.59 0.52 30.99
CA GLN A 172 -8.41 1.04 30.31
C GLN A 172 -8.78 1.64 28.95
N THR A 173 -9.52 0.90 28.13
CA THR A 173 -10.01 1.37 26.81
C THR A 173 -10.80 2.66 26.94
N LEU A 174 -11.71 2.78 27.91
CA LEU A 174 -12.53 3.99 28.12
C LEU A 174 -11.70 5.17 28.63
N THR A 175 -10.72 4.92 29.50
CA THR A 175 -9.81 5.95 30.02
C THR A 175 -8.93 6.50 28.90
N ASP A 176 -8.39 5.62 28.05
CA ASP A 176 -7.59 6.00 26.89
C ASP A 176 -8.44 6.74 25.85
N LEU A 177 -9.68 6.31 25.64
CA LEU A 177 -10.62 7.01 24.77
C LEU A 177 -10.90 8.43 25.27
N LYS A 178 -11.16 8.60 26.57
CA LYS A 178 -11.43 9.89 27.20
C LYS A 178 -10.28 10.88 27.02
N THR A 179 -9.06 10.41 27.27
CA THR A 179 -7.86 11.26 27.24
C THR A 179 -7.46 11.67 25.83
N ARG A 180 -7.79 10.85 24.81
CA ARG A 180 -7.40 11.08 23.41
C ARG A 180 -8.48 11.70 22.53
N GLN A 181 -9.72 11.75 23.01
CA GLN A 181 -10.79 12.38 22.28
C GLN A 181 -10.55 13.89 22.15
N SER A 182 -10.57 14.37 20.92
CA SER A 182 -10.52 15.80 20.59
C SER A 182 -11.92 16.27 20.19
N LEU A 183 -12.46 17.22 20.96
CA LEU A 183 -13.77 17.82 20.70
C LEU A 183 -13.62 19.07 19.83
N ILE A 184 -14.29 19.07 18.68
CA ILE A 184 -14.32 20.20 17.74
C ILE A 184 -15.49 21.11 18.08
N ASP A 185 -15.21 22.40 18.28
CA ASP A 185 -16.21 23.44 18.51
C ASP A 185 -16.84 23.84 17.16
N THR A 186 -18.01 23.26 16.85
CA THR A 186 -18.69 23.53 15.58
C THR A 186 -20.20 23.55 15.71
N PRO A 187 -20.89 24.50 15.03
CA PRO A 187 -22.35 24.46 14.91
C PRO A 187 -22.83 23.47 13.83
N SER A 188 -21.95 22.92 13.00
CA SER A 188 -22.33 22.02 11.90
C SER A 188 -21.24 20.99 11.59
N ALA A 189 -21.55 19.71 11.85
CA ALA A 189 -20.68 18.59 11.53
C ALA A 189 -20.33 18.52 10.01
N PHE A 190 -21.29 18.88 9.14
CA PHE A 190 -21.05 18.97 7.69
C PHE A 190 -19.99 20.02 7.36
N GLY A 191 -20.10 21.22 7.94
CA GLY A 191 -19.13 22.30 7.73
C GLY A 191 -17.73 21.92 8.20
N THR A 192 -17.63 21.23 9.34
CA THR A 192 -16.35 20.69 9.82
C THR A 192 -15.77 19.66 8.85
N GLY A 193 -16.59 18.71 8.37
CA GLY A 193 -16.16 17.74 7.36
C GLY A 193 -15.65 18.42 6.08
N LEU A 194 -16.34 19.47 5.63
CA LEU A 194 -15.92 20.27 4.47
C LEU A 194 -14.58 20.96 4.72
N ASN A 195 -14.41 21.64 5.85
CA ASN A 195 -13.15 22.31 6.21
C ASN A 195 -11.98 21.32 6.27
N ILE A 196 -12.18 20.13 6.86
CA ILE A 196 -11.16 19.07 6.90
C ILE A 196 -10.83 18.59 5.48
N SER A 197 -11.84 18.42 4.61
CA SER A 197 -11.61 18.04 3.20
C SER A 197 -10.82 19.09 2.42
N GLU A 198 -10.90 20.35 2.82
CA GLU A 198 -10.12 21.46 2.26
C GLU A 198 -8.74 21.61 2.92
N ALA A 199 -8.39 20.73 3.87
CA ALA A 199 -7.19 20.85 4.70
C ALA A 199 -7.07 22.19 5.45
N ARG A 200 -8.22 22.79 5.80
CA ARG A 200 -8.28 23.97 6.66
C ARG A 200 -8.18 23.55 8.12
N ASP A 201 -7.69 24.47 8.94
CA ASP A 201 -7.68 24.30 10.38
C ASP A 201 -9.12 24.27 10.93
N VAL A 202 -9.34 23.43 11.95
CA VAL A 202 -10.60 23.37 12.69
C VAL A 202 -10.36 23.84 14.12
N LYS A 203 -11.35 24.52 14.68
CA LYS A 203 -11.29 25.03 16.05
C LYS A 203 -11.68 23.93 17.03
N PHE A 204 -10.77 23.56 17.92
CA PHE A 204 -11.04 22.64 19.02
C PHE A 204 -11.55 23.41 20.25
N VAL A 205 -12.25 22.73 21.16
CA VAL A 205 -12.84 23.35 22.37
C VAL A 205 -11.80 23.98 23.30
N ASN A 206 -10.56 23.55 23.25
CA ASN A 206 -9.43 24.19 23.94
C ASN A 206 -8.96 25.51 23.28
N ASN A 207 -9.75 26.07 22.34
CA ASN A 207 -9.43 27.24 21.52
C ASN A 207 -8.18 27.12 20.64
N ILE A 208 -7.60 25.92 20.50
CA ILE A 208 -6.52 25.67 19.56
C ILE A 208 -7.15 25.41 18.20
N SER A 209 -6.72 26.15 17.18
CA SER A 209 -7.04 25.83 15.79
C SER A 209 -5.91 24.99 15.24
N SER A 210 -6.22 23.78 14.77
CA SER A 210 -5.22 22.91 14.15
C SER A 210 -5.83 22.05 13.06
N ARG A 211 -4.98 21.59 12.15
CA ARG A 211 -5.35 20.69 11.07
C ARG A 211 -5.52 19.26 11.61
N VAL A 212 -6.62 18.62 11.21
CA VAL A 212 -6.87 17.19 11.49
C VAL A 212 -5.86 16.34 10.72
N THR A 213 -5.35 15.28 11.35
CA THR A 213 -4.41 14.35 10.71
C THR A 213 -5.02 13.70 9.46
N GLU A 214 -4.20 13.25 8.50
CA GLU A 214 -4.72 12.63 7.27
C GLU A 214 -5.43 11.29 7.52
N THR A 215 -5.16 10.64 8.67
CA THR A 215 -5.87 9.45 9.17
C THR A 215 -6.40 9.71 10.57
N PHE A 216 -7.70 9.52 10.79
CA PHE A 216 -8.38 9.81 12.04
C PHE A 216 -9.66 8.97 12.18
N ALA A 217 -10.18 8.89 13.41
CA ALA A 217 -11.45 8.25 13.73
C ALA A 217 -12.49 9.31 14.13
N ILE A 218 -13.74 9.09 13.75
CA ILE A 218 -14.89 9.95 14.08
C ILE A 218 -15.85 9.16 14.97
N ILE A 219 -16.07 9.67 16.17
CA ILE A 219 -17.05 9.12 17.12
C ILE A 219 -18.10 10.19 17.38
N ASN A 220 -19.22 10.05 16.68
CA ASN A 220 -20.36 10.94 16.71
C ASN A 220 -21.67 10.15 16.73
N VAL A 221 -22.76 10.85 17.06
CA VAL A 221 -24.13 10.37 16.81
C VAL A 221 -24.33 10.19 15.31
N GLU A 222 -25.14 9.21 14.91
CA GLU A 222 -25.32 8.79 13.51
C GLU A 222 -25.63 9.94 12.54
N GLN A 223 -26.50 10.86 12.94
CA GLN A 223 -26.86 12.04 12.15
C GLN A 223 -25.65 12.94 11.86
N ASP A 224 -24.85 13.24 12.88
CA ASP A 224 -23.67 14.10 12.75
C ASP A 224 -22.51 13.37 12.06
N LEU A 225 -22.38 12.06 12.28
CA LEU A 225 -21.43 11.22 11.56
C LEU A 225 -21.73 11.24 10.06
N THR A 226 -22.98 11.01 9.68
CA THR A 226 -23.43 11.04 8.27
C THR A 226 -23.18 12.41 7.65
N ALA A 227 -23.52 13.48 8.36
CA ALA A 227 -23.28 14.85 7.89
C ALA A 227 -21.78 15.16 7.73
N MET A 228 -20.95 14.73 8.69
CA MET A 228 -19.51 14.93 8.63
C MET A 228 -18.89 14.15 7.47
N LEU A 229 -19.25 12.88 7.28
CA LEU A 229 -18.77 12.06 6.17
C LEU A 229 -19.18 12.63 4.81
N ALA A 230 -20.40 13.16 4.69
CA ALA A 230 -20.86 13.86 3.50
C ALA A 230 -19.97 15.09 3.21
N GLY A 231 -19.64 15.89 4.23
CA GLY A 231 -18.73 17.03 4.10
C GLY A 231 -17.30 16.62 3.70
N LEU A 232 -16.77 15.54 4.30
CA LEU A 232 -15.43 15.02 4.01
C LEU A 232 -15.27 14.57 2.55
N GLY A 233 -16.35 14.03 1.96
CA GLY A 233 -16.39 13.56 0.57
C GLY A 233 -16.55 14.65 -0.49
N MET A 234 -16.59 15.93 -0.12
CA MET A 234 -16.89 17.02 -1.05
C MET A 234 -15.71 17.47 -1.91
N LYS A 235 -14.54 17.67 -1.30
CA LYS A 235 -13.34 18.17 -1.98
C LYS A 235 -12.26 17.11 -2.16
N ARG A 236 -12.34 16.03 -1.38
CA ARG A 236 -11.42 14.89 -1.43
C ARG A 236 -12.23 13.60 -1.53
N ASN A 237 -11.55 12.53 -1.91
CA ASN A 237 -12.12 11.18 -1.91
C ASN A 237 -11.55 10.40 -0.71
N PRO A 238 -12.11 10.56 0.51
CA PRO A 238 -11.66 9.81 1.66
C PRO A 238 -11.97 8.32 1.50
N TYR A 239 -11.06 7.47 1.95
CA TYR A 239 -11.36 6.08 2.24
C TYR A 239 -11.98 6.01 3.64
N VAL A 240 -13.22 5.52 3.72
CA VAL A 240 -14.02 5.50 4.95
C VAL A 240 -14.36 4.07 5.30
N VAL A 241 -13.98 3.64 6.49
CA VAL A 241 -14.39 2.37 7.07
C VAL A 241 -15.38 2.68 8.20
N THR A 242 -16.66 2.46 7.91
CA THR A 242 -17.71 2.51 8.93
C THR A 242 -17.65 1.23 9.75
N HIS A 243 -17.61 1.38 11.06
CA HIS A 243 -17.54 0.22 11.95
C HIS A 243 -18.86 -0.54 11.92
N THR A 244 -18.77 -1.87 11.81
CA THR A 244 -19.93 -2.78 11.81
C THR A 244 -20.18 -3.42 13.19
N GLU A 245 -19.28 -3.18 14.15
CA GLU A 245 -19.46 -3.62 15.53
C GLU A 245 -20.69 -2.96 16.17
N SER A 246 -21.39 -3.72 17.01
CA SER A 246 -22.47 -3.18 17.83
C SER A 246 -21.97 -1.97 18.64
N PRO A 247 -22.72 -0.87 18.67
CA PRO A 247 -22.29 0.31 19.41
C PRO A 247 -22.20 -0.01 20.90
N ILE A 248 -21.01 0.16 21.48
CA ILE A 248 -20.80 0.01 22.93
C ILE A 248 -21.62 1.05 23.69
N PHE A 249 -21.82 2.20 23.08
CA PHE A 249 -22.58 3.30 23.64
C PHE A 249 -23.87 3.51 22.86
N PHE A 250 -24.99 3.44 23.57
CA PHE A 250 -26.29 3.71 23.01
C PHE A 250 -27.05 4.64 23.97
N LEU A 251 -27.80 5.57 23.41
CA LEU A 251 -28.72 6.41 24.15
C LEU A 251 -30.12 5.85 23.95
N VAL A 252 -30.73 5.32 25.02
CA VAL A 252 -32.14 4.95 24.99
C VAL A 252 -32.95 6.16 25.42
N MET A 253 -33.84 6.63 24.54
CA MET A 253 -34.82 7.66 24.86
C MET A 253 -36.18 7.00 25.07
N PRO A 254 -36.53 6.58 26.30
CA PRO A 254 -37.80 5.91 26.53
C PRO A 254 -38.96 6.88 26.35
N LEU A 255 -40.00 6.43 25.65
CA LEU A 255 -41.27 7.15 25.62
C LEU A 255 -41.99 6.91 26.95
N SER A 256 -42.12 7.98 27.73
CA SER A 256 -42.85 7.97 28.99
C SER A 256 -44.28 8.42 28.76
N ILE A 257 -45.24 7.54 29.02
CA ILE A 257 -46.67 7.81 28.87
C ILE A 257 -47.32 7.65 30.25
N SER A 258 -48.15 8.62 30.64
CA SER A 258 -48.92 8.50 31.88
C SER A 258 -49.89 7.32 31.81
N ARG A 259 -50.04 6.59 32.92
CA ARG A 259 -51.04 5.52 33.02
C ARG A 259 -52.44 6.12 32.83
N GLY A 260 -53.14 5.70 31.77
CA GLY A 260 -54.49 6.14 31.44
C GLY A 260 -55.15 5.16 30.47
N PHE A 261 -56.46 5.33 30.23
CA PHE A 261 -57.25 4.44 29.36
C PHE A 261 -56.65 4.26 27.96
N MET A 262 -56.03 5.30 27.40
CA MET A 262 -55.42 5.26 26.06
C MET A 262 -54.01 4.65 26.03
N GLY A 263 -53.41 4.35 27.19
CA GLY A 263 -52.01 3.93 27.25
C GLY A 263 -51.73 2.65 26.45
N SER A 264 -52.58 1.63 26.60
CA SER A 264 -52.44 0.36 25.87
C SER A 264 -52.53 0.54 24.35
N ILE A 265 -53.48 1.36 23.89
CA ILE A 265 -53.66 1.68 22.47
C ILE A 265 -52.41 2.37 21.93
N ILE A 266 -51.91 3.39 22.63
CA ILE A 266 -50.71 4.12 22.21
C ILE A 266 -49.48 3.20 22.15
N TYR A 267 -49.26 2.35 23.16
CA TYR A 267 -48.15 1.39 23.15
C TYR A 267 -48.25 0.41 21.98
N GLN A 268 -49.44 -0.13 21.70
CA GLN A 268 -49.67 -1.05 20.60
C GLN A 268 -49.42 -0.36 19.25
N THR A 269 -49.95 0.84 19.05
CA THR A 269 -49.76 1.60 17.80
C THR A 269 -48.30 1.98 17.57
N ILE A 270 -47.56 2.40 18.62
CA ILE A 270 -46.13 2.68 18.52
C ILE A 270 -45.36 1.39 18.22
N GLY A 271 -45.72 0.27 18.85
CA GLY A 271 -45.13 -1.04 18.55
C GLY A 271 -45.32 -1.45 17.10
N GLN A 272 -46.54 -1.33 16.57
CA GLN A 272 -46.87 -1.59 15.16
C GLN A 272 -46.12 -0.64 14.22
N LEU A 273 -45.98 0.63 14.58
CA LEU A 273 -45.21 1.61 13.82
C LEU A 273 -43.71 1.25 13.77
N GLY A 274 -43.15 0.77 14.88
CA GLY A 274 -41.79 0.25 14.94
C GLY A 274 -41.61 -1.00 14.06
N GLN A 275 -42.56 -1.95 14.12
CA GLN A 275 -42.52 -3.20 13.35
C GLN A 275 -42.73 -3.00 11.84
N SER A 276 -43.52 -2.01 11.42
CA SER A 276 -43.77 -1.73 10.00
C SER A 276 -42.56 -1.12 9.27
N GLY A 277 -41.52 -0.69 10.00
CA GLY A 277 -40.37 0.02 9.43
C GLY A 277 -40.64 1.49 9.10
N LEU A 278 -41.88 1.98 9.27
CA LEU A 278 -42.23 3.40 9.05
C LEU A 278 -41.46 4.33 9.98
N ASN A 279 -41.22 3.93 11.23
CA ASN A 279 -40.42 4.73 12.16
C ASN A 279 -39.00 4.97 11.62
N LYS A 280 -38.35 3.92 11.10
CA LYS A 280 -37.01 4.02 10.50
C LYS A 280 -37.03 4.89 9.25
N LEU A 281 -38.05 4.75 8.41
CA LEU A 281 -38.22 5.60 7.22
C LEU A 281 -38.33 7.08 7.59
N TRP A 282 -39.11 7.43 8.63
CA TRP A 282 -39.22 8.82 9.10
C TRP A 282 -37.93 9.34 9.69
N GLU A 283 -37.22 8.52 10.46
CA GLU A 283 -35.88 8.85 10.96
C GLU A 283 -34.91 9.13 9.81
N ASP A 284 -34.86 8.27 8.79
CA ASP A 284 -34.03 8.45 7.60
C ASP A 284 -34.39 9.74 6.83
N LEU A 285 -35.68 10.04 6.69
CA LEU A 285 -36.17 11.28 6.06
C LEU A 285 -35.78 12.51 6.88
N GLN A 286 -35.91 12.46 8.21
CA GLN A 286 -35.52 13.57 9.08
C GLN A 286 -34.01 13.80 9.06
N ILE A 287 -33.20 12.74 9.12
CA ILE A 287 -31.73 12.81 8.98
C ILE A 287 -31.38 13.46 7.63
N THR A 288 -32.04 13.03 6.56
CA THR A 288 -31.82 13.53 5.20
C THR A 288 -32.23 15.00 5.06
N GLN A 289 -33.36 15.41 5.63
CA GLN A 289 -33.82 16.79 5.65
C GLN A 289 -32.83 17.68 6.42
N VAL A 290 -32.38 17.26 7.61
CA VAL A 290 -31.40 18.01 8.40
C VAL A 290 -30.07 18.12 7.65
N LEU A 291 -29.63 17.05 6.98
CA LEU A 291 -28.44 17.09 6.13
C LEU A 291 -28.60 18.15 5.03
N PHE A 292 -29.70 18.14 4.27
CA PHE A 292 -29.90 19.12 3.20
C PHE A 292 -30.00 20.55 3.71
N ASN A 293 -30.64 20.79 4.84
CA ASN A 293 -30.67 22.10 5.47
C ASN A 293 -29.26 22.59 5.88
N ARG A 294 -28.38 21.68 6.32
CA ARG A 294 -26.99 22.01 6.68
C ARG A 294 -26.08 22.22 5.46
N VAL A 295 -26.37 21.56 4.34
CA VAL A 295 -25.63 21.70 3.08
C VAL A 295 -26.07 22.98 2.35
N LYS A 296 -27.37 23.29 2.36
CA LYS A 296 -27.95 24.45 1.69
C LYS A 296 -27.30 25.74 2.21
N GLY A 297 -26.69 26.50 1.30
CA GLY A 297 -26.00 27.76 1.62
C GLY A 297 -24.53 27.60 2.05
N ARG A 298 -23.99 26.39 2.17
CA ARG A 298 -22.56 26.15 2.45
C ARG A 298 -21.77 25.61 1.27
N THR A 299 -22.44 25.08 0.25
CA THR A 299 -21.83 24.54 -0.97
C THR A 299 -22.40 25.20 -2.21
N SER A 300 -21.76 24.98 -3.36
CA SER A 300 -22.35 25.35 -4.65
C SER A 300 -23.63 24.54 -4.93
N GLU A 301 -24.47 25.04 -5.83
CA GLU A 301 -25.71 24.38 -6.24
C GLU A 301 -25.44 23.00 -6.88
N GLU A 302 -24.38 22.88 -7.68
CA GLU A 302 -23.95 21.61 -8.27
C GLU A 302 -23.56 20.58 -7.21
N GLN A 303 -22.81 21.01 -6.20
CA GLN A 303 -22.40 20.18 -5.07
C GLN A 303 -23.59 19.72 -4.23
N TYR A 304 -24.54 20.64 -3.96
CA TYR A 304 -25.79 20.31 -3.29
C TYR A 304 -26.59 19.27 -4.10
N ARG A 305 -26.75 19.48 -5.41
CA ARG A 305 -27.45 18.55 -6.31
C ARG A 305 -26.77 17.18 -6.32
N LYS A 306 -25.44 17.13 -6.34
CA LYS A 306 -24.68 15.87 -6.26
C LYS A 306 -24.96 15.12 -4.96
N ILE A 307 -24.88 15.77 -3.79
CA ILE A 307 -25.20 15.16 -2.50
C ILE A 307 -26.66 14.67 -2.49
N PHE A 308 -27.59 15.50 -2.96
CA PHE A 308 -29.01 15.17 -3.03
C PHE A 308 -29.27 13.91 -3.87
N VAL A 309 -28.68 13.85 -5.07
CA VAL A 309 -28.87 12.72 -5.98
C VAL A 309 -28.24 11.44 -5.42
N THR A 310 -27.00 11.52 -4.93
CA THR A 310 -26.31 10.37 -4.32
C THR A 310 -27.07 9.81 -3.12
N ARG A 311 -27.63 10.67 -2.26
CA ARG A 311 -28.34 10.25 -1.05
C ARG A 311 -29.73 9.66 -1.34
N ASN A 312 -30.56 10.31 -2.16
CA ASN A 312 -31.94 9.88 -2.38
C ASN A 312 -32.06 8.71 -3.35
N PHE A 313 -31.27 8.71 -4.43
CA PHE A 313 -31.36 7.68 -5.47
C PHE A 313 -30.35 6.55 -5.25
N GLY A 314 -29.53 6.61 -4.20
CA GLY A 314 -28.48 5.65 -3.95
C GLY A 314 -27.51 5.53 -5.11
N VAL A 315 -27.33 6.60 -5.91
CA VAL A 315 -26.36 6.63 -7.02
C VAL A 315 -24.99 6.42 -6.39
N LYS A 316 -24.51 5.17 -6.45
CA LYS A 316 -23.14 4.83 -6.09
C LYS A 316 -22.24 5.74 -6.93
N LYS A 317 -21.17 6.25 -6.32
CA LYS A 317 -20.14 7.00 -7.06
C LYS A 317 -19.84 6.21 -8.34
N GLU A 318 -19.78 6.93 -9.46
CA GLU A 318 -19.40 6.33 -10.73
C GLU A 318 -18.22 5.40 -10.48
N ILE A 319 -18.38 4.15 -10.90
CA ILE A 319 -17.32 3.15 -10.77
C ILE A 319 -16.26 3.60 -11.77
N ILE A 320 -15.38 4.48 -11.32
CA ILE A 320 -14.19 4.84 -12.07
C ILE A 320 -13.36 3.57 -12.05
N PHE A 321 -13.30 2.90 -13.20
CA PHE A 321 -12.42 1.76 -13.37
C PHE A 321 -11.00 2.26 -13.17
N GLU A 322 -10.35 1.82 -12.09
CA GLU A 322 -8.96 2.18 -11.76
C GLU A 322 -8.01 1.77 -12.90
N GLU A 323 -8.40 0.79 -13.72
CA GLU A 323 -7.72 0.38 -14.95
C GLU A 323 -7.51 1.52 -15.96
N ALA A 324 -8.38 2.54 -15.96
CA ALA A 324 -8.25 3.70 -16.83
C ALA A 324 -7.33 4.80 -16.25
N GLU A 325 -6.99 4.74 -14.96
CA GLU A 325 -6.09 5.71 -14.34
C GLU A 325 -4.64 5.38 -14.73
N GLN A 326 -3.96 6.36 -15.33
CA GLN A 326 -2.56 6.19 -15.71
C GLN A 326 -1.70 5.94 -14.46
N VAL A 327 -0.87 4.90 -14.49
CA VAL A 327 0.08 4.61 -13.41
C VAL A 327 1.00 5.83 -13.24
N PRO A 328 1.01 6.49 -12.07
CA PRO A 328 1.77 7.71 -11.89
C PRO A 328 3.27 7.42 -12.01
N PHE A 329 4.00 8.28 -12.71
CA PHE A 329 5.45 8.13 -12.93
C PHE A 329 6.24 7.96 -11.62
N CYS A 330 5.78 8.57 -10.52
CA CYS A 330 6.38 8.41 -9.20
C CYS A 330 6.42 6.95 -8.70
N SER A 331 5.47 6.09 -9.10
CA SER A 331 5.48 4.67 -8.75
C SER A 331 6.61 3.91 -9.45
N LEU A 332 7.03 4.37 -10.64
CA LEU A 332 8.13 3.78 -11.41
C LEU A 332 9.51 4.36 -11.07
N ALA A 333 9.57 5.44 -10.28
CA ALA A 333 10.83 6.12 -9.96
C ALA A 333 11.88 5.17 -9.36
N SER A 334 11.48 4.25 -8.48
CA SER A 334 12.39 3.26 -7.89
C SER A 334 12.93 2.25 -8.92
N VAL A 335 12.15 1.92 -9.95
CA VAL A 335 12.58 1.03 -11.04
C VAL A 335 13.71 1.70 -11.81
N PHE A 336 13.57 2.99 -12.13
CA PHE A 336 14.63 3.77 -12.79
C PHE A 336 15.89 3.87 -11.94
N VAL A 337 15.75 4.07 -10.62
CA VAL A 337 16.89 4.08 -9.69
C VAL A 337 17.59 2.72 -9.68
N LEU A 338 16.83 1.60 -9.64
CA LEU A 338 17.39 0.26 -9.70
C LEU A 338 18.14 0.01 -11.02
N CYS A 339 17.51 0.32 -12.16
CA CYS A 339 18.12 0.18 -13.48
C CYS A 339 19.38 1.04 -13.61
N GLY A 340 19.34 2.28 -13.14
CA GLY A 340 20.50 3.18 -13.11
C GLY A 340 21.63 2.65 -12.24
N GLY A 341 21.30 2.05 -11.08
CA GLY A 341 22.27 1.39 -10.20
C GLY A 341 22.94 0.18 -10.87
N ILE A 342 22.17 -0.70 -11.50
CA ILE A 342 22.69 -1.88 -12.22
C ILE A 342 23.59 -1.44 -13.39
N LEU A 343 23.15 -0.47 -14.19
CA LEU A 343 23.94 0.09 -15.29
C LEU A 343 25.25 0.70 -14.79
N SER A 344 25.21 1.41 -13.65
CA SER A 344 26.42 2.00 -13.05
C SER A 344 27.41 0.92 -12.61
N ILE A 345 26.94 -0.16 -11.98
CA ILE A 345 27.79 -1.29 -11.58
C ILE A 345 28.39 -1.97 -12.81
N ALA A 346 27.60 -2.20 -13.86
CA ALA A 346 28.08 -2.79 -15.11
C ALA A 346 29.14 -1.91 -15.79
N LEU A 347 28.95 -0.59 -15.81
CA LEU A 347 29.90 0.38 -16.35
C LEU A 347 31.22 0.38 -15.56
N VAL A 348 31.16 0.33 -14.22
CA VAL A 348 32.35 0.23 -13.38
C VAL A 348 33.10 -1.09 -13.63
N ALA A 349 32.38 -2.21 -13.75
CA ALA A 349 32.98 -3.50 -14.06
C ALA A 349 33.66 -3.49 -15.44
N PHE A 350 33.01 -2.91 -16.45
CA PHE A 350 33.56 -2.74 -17.79
C PHE A 350 34.82 -1.88 -17.79
N ILE A 351 34.80 -0.72 -17.11
CA ILE A 351 35.98 0.14 -16.98
C ILE A 351 37.12 -0.61 -16.30
N ARG A 352 36.84 -1.38 -15.24
CA ARG A 352 37.86 -2.18 -14.55
C ARG A 352 38.46 -3.27 -15.45
N GLU A 353 37.65 -3.96 -16.23
CA GLU A 353 38.12 -4.97 -17.18
C GLU A 353 38.96 -4.34 -18.29
N TRP A 354 38.49 -3.22 -18.83
CA TRP A 354 39.22 -2.43 -19.83
C TRP A 354 40.60 -1.98 -19.34
N LEU A 355 40.67 -1.42 -18.13
CA LEU A 355 41.93 -1.01 -17.51
C LEU A 355 42.85 -2.21 -17.26
N SER A 356 42.30 -3.33 -16.82
CA SER A 356 43.07 -4.57 -16.61
C SER A 356 43.64 -5.09 -17.94
N TYR A 357 42.85 -5.06 -19.00
CA TYR A 357 43.25 -5.48 -20.35
C TYR A 357 44.38 -4.62 -20.91
N GLU A 358 44.26 -3.28 -20.83
CA GLU A 358 45.30 -2.37 -21.29
C GLU A 358 46.59 -2.50 -20.45
N MET A 359 46.48 -2.72 -19.14
CA MET A 359 47.65 -3.00 -18.29
C MET A 359 48.37 -4.30 -18.71
N VAL A 360 47.64 -5.37 -19.00
CA VAL A 360 48.22 -6.63 -19.49
C VAL A 360 48.88 -6.44 -20.85
N LYS A 361 48.26 -5.66 -21.75
CA LYS A 361 48.81 -5.35 -23.07
C LYS A 361 50.09 -4.51 -22.98
N LEU A 362 50.12 -3.50 -22.10
CA LEU A 362 51.31 -2.69 -21.82
C LEU A 362 52.45 -3.54 -21.25
N LEU A 363 52.16 -4.41 -20.27
CA LEU A 363 53.13 -5.36 -19.70
C LEU A 363 53.67 -6.33 -20.76
N GLY A 364 52.78 -6.88 -21.60
CA GLY A 364 53.16 -7.74 -22.73
C GLY A 364 54.09 -7.04 -23.71
N TRP A 365 53.80 -5.77 -24.03
CA TRP A 365 54.64 -4.98 -24.92
C TRP A 365 56.01 -4.63 -24.32
N GLN A 366 56.07 -4.33 -23.02
CA GLN A 366 57.34 -4.15 -22.31
C GLN A 366 58.18 -5.44 -22.29
N CYS A 367 57.53 -6.59 -22.09
CA CYS A 367 58.21 -7.89 -22.08
C CYS A 367 58.79 -8.24 -23.48
N LEU A 368 58.02 -8.01 -24.55
CA LEU A 368 58.48 -8.15 -25.94
C LEU A 368 59.68 -7.24 -26.25
N ARG A 369 59.66 -5.98 -25.79
CA ARG A 369 60.81 -5.06 -25.93
C ARG A 369 62.05 -5.61 -25.22
N MET A 370 61.92 -6.13 -24.00
CA MET A 370 63.04 -6.72 -23.26
C MET A 370 63.60 -7.96 -23.97
N LEU A 371 62.74 -8.84 -24.49
CA LEU A 371 63.15 -10.01 -25.28
C LEU A 371 63.91 -9.60 -26.55
N SER A 372 63.45 -8.57 -27.26
CA SER A 372 64.12 -8.07 -28.47
C SER A 372 65.51 -7.49 -28.19
N LYS A 373 65.72 -6.88 -27.01
CA LYS A 373 67.04 -6.42 -26.57
C LYS A 373 67.95 -7.60 -26.25
N LEU A 374 67.43 -8.63 -25.57
CA LEU A 374 68.17 -9.85 -25.24
C LEU A 374 68.59 -10.66 -26.47
N THR A 375 67.73 -10.77 -27.49
CA THR A 375 68.08 -11.44 -28.75
C THR A 375 69.16 -10.68 -29.52
N LYS A 376 69.07 -9.34 -29.60
CA LYS A 376 70.15 -8.50 -30.17
C LYS A 376 71.48 -8.69 -29.45
N LEU A 377 71.47 -8.78 -28.12
CA LEU A 377 72.66 -9.04 -27.31
C LEU A 377 73.28 -10.43 -27.56
N LYS A 378 72.46 -11.48 -27.70
CA LYS A 378 72.93 -12.82 -28.07
C LYS A 378 73.53 -12.86 -29.48
N VAL A 379 72.93 -12.16 -30.45
CA VAL A 379 73.46 -12.07 -31.82
C VAL A 379 74.81 -11.34 -31.83
N CYS A 380 74.95 -10.23 -31.10
CA CYS A 380 76.24 -9.55 -30.94
C CYS A 380 77.31 -10.44 -30.28
N ARG A 381 76.95 -11.24 -29.27
CA ARG A 381 77.88 -12.18 -28.63
C ARG A 381 78.34 -13.27 -29.61
N ARG A 382 77.43 -13.83 -30.42
CA ARG A 382 77.77 -14.82 -31.45
C ARG A 382 78.66 -14.25 -32.56
N ALA A 383 78.40 -13.02 -33.01
CA ALA A 383 79.25 -12.34 -33.99
C ALA A 383 80.68 -12.13 -33.46
N LYS A 384 80.82 -11.74 -32.18
CA LYS A 384 82.14 -11.61 -31.54
C LYS A 384 82.90 -12.92 -31.42
N THR A 385 82.22 -14.04 -31.16
CA THR A 385 82.87 -15.36 -31.10
C THR A 385 83.23 -15.94 -32.47
N LEU A 386 82.55 -15.57 -33.56
CA LEU A 386 82.94 -15.96 -34.91
C LEU A 386 84.18 -15.18 -35.40
N ASN A 387 84.32 -13.92 -34.99
CA ASN A 387 85.49 -13.09 -35.37
C ASN A 387 86.78 -13.44 -34.61
N LEU A 388 86.72 -14.38 -33.65
CA LEU A 388 87.88 -14.91 -32.92
C LEU A 388 88.29 -16.31 -33.42
N ARG A 389 87.61 -16.84 -34.46
CA ARG A 389 87.88 -18.16 -35.05
C ARG A 389 88.34 -18.11 -36.52
N ASN A 390 88.35 -16.93 -37.12
CA ASN A 390 89.12 -16.62 -38.32
C ASN A 390 90.33 -15.79 -37.89
#